data_AF-A0A2K1ZKW5-F1
#
_entry.id   AF-A0A2K1ZKW5-F1
#
_cell.length_a   1.000
_cell.length_b   1.000
_cell.length_c   1.000
_cell.angle_alpha   90.00
_cell.angle_beta   90.00
_cell.angle_gamma   90.00
#
_symmetry.space_group_name_H-M   'P 1'
#
loop_
_entity.id
_entity.type
_entity.pdbx_description
1 polymer ?
#
loop_
_entity_poly.entity_id
_entity_poly.type
_entity_poly.pdbx_seq_one_letter_code
_entity_poly.pdbx_strand_id
1 'polypeptide(L)'
;MNLFEVAHFISEKPIYEQGLILLPHLAILGWGVGPNGEILDTFPYFVSGVLHLISSVLLGFGSIYHALLGPKILEESFLFFGYVWKNRNKMTTILGIHLILLGIGVVLLVFKAFYFGGVYDTWAPRGGDVRKITNLTLSLSVIFGYLLKSPFRGDGWIVSVDDLEDIRGGHAWLGSMCIGGIWHILTKPFAWANRALLWSGEAYLS
;
A
#
# COMPACT_ATOMS: atom_id res chain seq x y z
N MET A 1 -2.39 18.91 1.58
CA MET A 1 -2.60 18.71 0.13
C MET A 1 -4.02 18.25 -0.18
N ASN A 2 -4.53 17.13 0.33
CA ASN A 2 -5.89 16.65 -0.02
C ASN A 2 -7.00 17.70 0.22
N LEU A 3 -7.09 18.28 1.41
CA LEU A 3 -8.08 19.34 1.69
C LEU A 3 -7.91 20.60 0.81
N PHE A 4 -6.68 20.87 0.35
CA PHE A 4 -6.42 21.96 -0.59
C PHE A 4 -6.99 21.63 -1.97
N GLU A 5 -6.79 20.41 -2.47
CA GLU A 5 -7.39 19.94 -3.72
C GLU A 5 -8.92 19.97 -3.65
N VAL A 6 -9.52 19.50 -2.54
CA VAL A 6 -10.98 19.58 -2.33
C VAL A 6 -11.49 21.02 -2.37
N ALA A 7 -10.77 21.97 -1.75
CA ALA A 7 -11.18 23.37 -1.71
C ALA A 7 -11.09 24.08 -3.08
N HIS A 8 -10.24 23.61 -3.99
CA HIS A 8 -10.04 24.20 -5.33
C HIS A 8 -10.73 23.41 -6.44
N PHE A 9 -11.44 22.32 -6.09
CA PHE A 9 -12.12 21.48 -7.06
C PHE A 9 -13.35 22.19 -7.64
N ILE A 10 -13.41 22.21 -8.97
CA ILE A 10 -14.53 22.71 -9.77
C ILE A 10 -15.16 21.51 -10.48
N SER A 11 -16.40 21.15 -10.11
CA SER A 11 -17.10 19.96 -10.61
C SER A 11 -17.41 20.00 -12.11
N GLU A 12 -17.54 21.19 -12.69
CA GLU A 12 -17.82 21.38 -14.12
C GLU A 12 -16.61 21.10 -15.02
N LYS A 13 -15.41 20.98 -14.45
CA LYS A 13 -14.17 20.75 -15.20
C LYS A 13 -13.65 19.33 -15.00
N PRO A 14 -13.03 18.72 -16.01
CA PRO A 14 -12.32 17.45 -15.83
C PRO A 14 -11.24 17.55 -14.75
N ILE A 15 -11.03 16.48 -13.98
CA ILE A 15 -10.08 16.45 -12.85
C ILE A 15 -8.64 16.71 -13.33
N TYR A 16 -8.27 16.19 -14.51
CA TYR A 16 -6.92 16.30 -15.05
C TYR A 16 -6.54 17.73 -15.51
N GLU A 17 -7.52 18.62 -15.70
CA GLU A 17 -7.26 20.02 -16.10
C GLU A 17 -6.97 20.94 -14.91
N GLN A 18 -7.16 20.45 -13.68
CA GLN A 18 -7.15 21.26 -12.47
C GLN A 18 -5.86 21.06 -11.63
N GLY A 19 -4.89 20.30 -12.13
CA GLY A 19 -3.63 20.04 -11.42
C GLY A 19 -3.80 19.18 -10.16
N LEU A 20 -4.85 18.36 -10.12
CA LEU A 20 -5.19 17.51 -8.97
C LEU A 20 -4.49 16.16 -9.09
N ILE A 21 -3.81 15.73 -8.03
CA ILE A 21 -3.09 14.45 -8.03
C ILE A 21 -3.63 13.48 -6.98
N LEU A 22 -4.24 13.95 -5.88
CA LEU A 22 -4.78 13.08 -4.83
C LEU A 22 -6.23 12.69 -5.10
N LEU A 23 -7.07 13.61 -5.58
CA LEU A 23 -8.46 13.28 -5.92
C LEU A 23 -8.58 12.14 -6.96
N PRO A 24 -7.75 12.09 -8.03
CA PRO A 24 -7.71 10.92 -8.91
C PRO A 24 -7.49 9.59 -8.18
N HIS A 25 -6.59 9.54 -7.19
CA HIS A 25 -6.31 8.32 -6.44
C HIS A 25 -7.53 7.88 -5.60
N LEU A 26 -8.26 8.82 -5.01
CA LEU A 26 -9.48 8.53 -4.26
C LEU A 26 -10.64 8.11 -5.19
N ALA A 27 -10.75 8.74 -6.36
CA ALA A 27 -11.73 8.38 -7.37
C ALA A 27 -11.48 6.97 -7.94
N ILE A 28 -10.23 6.58 -8.19
CA ILE A 28 -9.88 5.20 -8.63
C ILE A 28 -10.34 4.15 -7.62
N LEU A 29 -10.32 4.47 -6.32
CA LEU A 29 -10.85 3.59 -5.27
C LEU A 29 -12.39 3.53 -5.25
N GLY A 30 -13.08 4.20 -6.17
CA GLY A 30 -14.53 4.21 -6.30
C GLY A 30 -15.23 5.11 -5.27
N TRP A 31 -14.54 6.07 -4.67
CA TRP A 31 -15.17 7.04 -3.77
C TRP A 31 -15.60 8.28 -4.52
N GLY A 32 -16.84 8.72 -4.32
CA GLY A 32 -17.35 10.00 -4.84
C GLY A 32 -17.49 10.08 -6.36
N VAL A 33 -17.22 8.99 -7.08
CA VAL A 33 -17.23 8.93 -8.54
C VAL A 33 -18.34 7.99 -9.03
N GLY A 34 -18.94 8.31 -10.17
CA GLY A 34 -19.97 7.53 -10.83
C GLY A 34 -19.63 7.21 -12.30
N PRO A 35 -20.66 6.98 -13.13
CA PRO A 35 -20.47 6.63 -14.53
C PRO A 35 -19.64 7.68 -15.30
N ASN A 36 -18.82 7.20 -16.22
CA ASN A 36 -17.87 7.97 -17.03
C ASN A 36 -16.86 8.81 -16.22
N GLY A 37 -16.70 8.53 -14.93
CA GLY A 37 -15.73 9.23 -14.08
C GLY A 37 -16.25 10.56 -13.55
N GLU A 38 -17.56 10.81 -13.63
CA GLU A 38 -18.19 12.01 -13.07
C GLU A 38 -18.09 12.00 -11.53
N ILE A 39 -17.68 13.13 -10.95
CA ILE A 39 -17.62 13.28 -9.49
C ILE A 39 -19.01 13.67 -8.98
N LEU A 40 -19.67 12.72 -8.30
CA LEU A 40 -21.02 12.88 -7.76
C LEU A 40 -21.02 13.41 -6.33
N ASP A 41 -20.00 13.09 -5.53
CA ASP A 41 -19.91 13.47 -4.12
C ASP A 41 -18.46 13.72 -3.71
N THR A 42 -18.19 14.91 -3.16
CA THR A 42 -16.86 15.31 -2.68
C THR A 42 -16.65 15.02 -1.20
N PHE A 43 -17.70 14.62 -0.47
CA PHE A 43 -17.62 14.35 0.97
C PHE A 43 -16.61 13.25 1.33
N PRO A 44 -16.50 12.11 0.61
CA PRO A 44 -15.47 11.10 0.88
C PRO A 44 -14.03 11.65 0.78
N TYR A 45 -13.80 12.61 -0.13
CA TYR A 45 -12.50 13.24 -0.30
C TYR A 45 -12.16 14.15 0.88
N PHE A 46 -13.15 14.92 1.34
CA PHE A 46 -13.04 15.73 2.55
C PHE A 46 -12.76 14.86 3.79
N VAL A 47 -13.53 13.79 3.99
CA VAL A 47 -13.34 12.85 5.11
C VAL A 47 -11.93 12.28 5.10
N SER A 48 -11.44 11.81 3.95
CA SER A 48 -10.06 11.34 3.82
C SER A 48 -9.06 12.43 4.24
N GLY A 49 -9.23 13.67 3.78
CA GLY A 49 -8.35 14.78 4.12
C GLY A 49 -8.31 15.09 5.62
N VAL A 50 -9.48 15.11 6.27
CA VAL A 50 -9.60 15.38 7.71
C VAL A 50 -9.00 14.25 8.54
N LEU A 51 -9.28 13.00 8.21
CA LEU A 51 -8.74 11.84 8.95
C LEU A 51 -7.21 11.81 8.91
N HIS A 52 -6.61 12.08 7.74
CA HIS A 52 -5.15 12.13 7.60
C HIS A 52 -4.55 13.30 8.38
N LEU A 53 -5.20 14.47 8.38
CA LEU A 53 -4.73 15.65 9.12
C LEU A 53 -4.75 15.43 10.63
N ILE A 54 -5.84 14.86 11.17
CA ILE A 54 -5.93 14.54 12.60
C ILE A 54 -4.89 13.47 12.97
N SER A 55 -4.75 12.42 12.16
CA SER A 55 -3.77 11.36 12.41
C SER A 55 -2.33 11.89 12.40
N SER A 56 -1.99 12.85 11.53
CA SER A 56 -0.65 13.43 11.48
C SER A 56 -0.30 14.21 12.75
N VAL A 57 -1.28 14.81 13.43
CA VAL A 57 -1.06 15.46 14.73
C VAL A 57 -0.67 14.44 15.80
N LEU A 58 -1.36 13.29 15.85
CA LEU A 58 -1.04 12.21 16.79
C LEU A 58 0.36 11.63 16.54
N LEU A 59 0.70 11.39 15.27
CA LEU A 59 2.03 10.94 14.87
C LEU A 59 3.10 11.97 15.26
N GLY A 60 2.85 13.25 14.96
CA GLY A 60 3.76 14.35 15.31
C GLY A 60 4.00 14.47 16.81
N PHE A 61 2.96 14.33 17.63
CA PHE A 61 3.09 14.33 19.09
C PHE A 61 3.97 13.17 19.59
N GLY A 62 3.71 11.96 19.09
CA GLY A 62 4.54 10.78 19.41
C GLY A 62 6.00 10.98 18.99
N SER A 63 6.25 11.54 17.80
CA SER A 63 7.60 11.83 17.32
C SER A 63 8.32 12.85 18.22
N ILE A 64 7.67 13.96 18.60
CA ILE A 64 8.26 14.97 19.48
C ILE A 64 8.59 14.37 20.85
N TYR A 65 7.67 13.58 21.41
CA TYR A 65 7.90 12.89 22.66
C TYR A 65 9.13 11.98 22.59
N HIS A 66 9.20 11.08 21.60
CA HIS A 66 10.30 10.12 21.47
C HIS A 66 11.64 10.77 21.09
N ALA A 67 11.63 11.93 20.42
CA ALA A 67 12.85 12.64 20.05
C ALA A 67 13.43 13.48 21.21
N LEU A 68 12.59 14.08 22.07
CA LEU A 68 13.01 15.09 23.05
C LEU A 68 12.88 14.66 24.51
N LEU A 69 11.84 13.90 24.85
CA LEU A 69 11.47 13.61 26.26
C LEU A 69 11.67 12.14 26.63
N GLY A 70 11.48 11.23 25.67
CA GLY A 70 11.61 9.80 25.87
C GLY A 70 13.05 9.36 26.16
N PRO A 71 13.23 8.10 26.61
CA PRO A 71 14.56 7.54 26.83
C PRO A 71 15.36 7.49 25.52
N LYS A 72 16.64 7.88 25.60
CA LYS A 72 17.55 7.91 24.44
C LYS A 72 17.91 6.50 23.92
N ILE A 73 17.91 5.52 24.81
CA ILE A 73 18.29 4.12 24.55
C ILE A 73 17.17 3.26 25.13
N LEU A 74 16.67 2.29 24.36
CA LEU A 74 15.49 1.49 24.73
C LEU A 74 15.87 0.14 25.34
N GLU A 75 17.10 -0.32 25.13
CA GLU A 75 17.61 -1.63 25.53
C GLU A 75 17.56 -1.85 27.05
N GLU A 76 17.72 -0.78 27.84
CA GLU A 76 17.75 -0.85 29.30
C GLU A 76 16.34 -0.85 29.91
N SER A 77 15.43 -0.08 29.33
CA SER A 77 14.08 0.13 29.89
C SER A 77 13.02 -0.78 29.26
N PHE A 78 13.20 -1.18 28.00
CA PHE A 78 12.18 -1.85 27.20
C PHE A 78 12.79 -2.93 26.30
N LEU A 79 13.01 -4.13 26.86
CA LEU A 79 13.63 -5.27 26.17
C LEU A 79 12.94 -5.66 24.84
N PHE A 80 11.63 -5.47 24.73
CA PHE A 80 10.91 -5.74 23.49
C PHE A 80 11.16 -4.69 22.40
N PHE A 81 11.43 -3.44 22.75
CA PHE A 81 11.60 -2.35 21.78
C PHE A 81 13.08 -2.03 21.49
N GLY A 82 13.98 -2.29 22.44
CA GLY A 82 15.43 -2.13 22.24
C GLY A 82 15.99 -3.10 21.20
N TYR A 83 16.96 -2.64 20.41
CA TYR A 83 17.65 -3.45 19.42
C TYR A 83 19.05 -2.91 19.10
N VAL A 84 19.96 -3.83 18.80
CA VAL A 84 21.28 -3.53 18.24
C VAL A 84 21.30 -4.05 16.80
N TRP A 85 21.77 -3.23 15.85
CA TRP A 85 21.78 -3.58 14.41
C TRP A 85 22.46 -4.92 14.09
N LYS A 86 23.49 -5.30 14.85
CA LYS A 86 24.18 -6.59 14.69
C LYS A 86 23.35 -7.79 15.16
N ASN A 87 22.29 -7.60 15.94
CA ASN A 87 21.40 -8.67 16.38
C ASN A 87 20.45 -9.07 15.24
N ARG A 88 20.92 -10.02 14.44
CA ARG A 88 20.25 -10.50 13.23
C ARG A 88 18.83 -11.05 13.50
N ASN A 89 18.64 -11.74 14.63
CA ASN A 89 17.32 -12.28 14.99
C ASN A 89 16.32 -11.16 15.29
N LYS A 90 16.78 -10.09 15.95
CA LYS A 90 15.93 -8.92 16.22
C LYS A 90 15.58 -8.20 14.92
N MET A 91 16.54 -8.07 13.99
CA MET A 91 16.30 -7.46 12.68
C MET A 91 15.27 -8.25 11.86
N THR A 92 15.37 -9.58 11.79
CA THR A 92 14.37 -10.41 11.07
C THR A 92 13.01 -10.38 11.75
N THR A 93 12.96 -10.32 13.09
CA THR A 93 11.68 -10.16 13.80
C THR A 93 10.99 -8.84 13.44
N ILE A 94 11.73 -7.72 13.44
CA ILE A 94 11.20 -6.40 13.06
C ILE A 94 10.74 -6.42 11.60
N LEU A 95 11.54 -6.97 10.68
CA LEU A 95 11.16 -7.15 9.29
C LEU A 95 9.85 -7.96 9.15
N GLY A 96 9.75 -9.08 9.88
CA GLY A 96 8.58 -9.94 9.80
C GLY A 96 7.29 -9.28 10.29
N ILE A 97 7.36 -8.47 11.35
CA ILE A 97 6.22 -7.66 11.82
C ILE A 97 5.79 -6.66 10.74
N HIS A 98 6.74 -5.94 10.13
CA HIS A 98 6.42 -4.98 9.06
C HIS A 98 5.85 -5.67 7.81
N LEU A 99 6.34 -6.85 7.44
CA LEU A 99 5.78 -7.63 6.34
C LEU A 99 4.32 -8.02 6.61
N ILE A 100 3.97 -8.40 7.84
CA ILE A 100 2.57 -8.69 8.21
C ILE A 100 1.72 -7.43 8.10
N LEU A 101 2.20 -6.27 8.59
CA LEU A 101 1.48 -5.00 8.49
C LEU A 101 1.27 -4.58 7.02
N LEU A 102 2.27 -4.75 6.16
CA LEU A 102 2.15 -4.52 4.72
C LEU A 102 1.12 -5.47 4.09
N GLY A 103 1.12 -6.75 4.48
CA GLY A 103 0.13 -7.74 4.05
C GLY A 103 -1.30 -7.32 4.40
N ILE A 104 -1.52 -6.80 5.61
CA ILE A 104 -2.82 -6.25 6.01
C ILE A 104 -3.23 -5.10 5.09
N GLY A 105 -2.32 -4.15 4.81
CA GLY A 105 -2.58 -3.02 3.91
C GLY A 105 -2.99 -3.46 2.49
N VAL A 106 -2.28 -4.45 1.93
CA VAL A 106 -2.58 -5.02 0.61
C VAL A 106 -3.96 -5.71 0.63
N VAL A 107 -4.26 -6.46 1.68
CA VAL A 107 -5.54 -7.17 1.82
C VAL A 107 -6.70 -6.17 1.96
N LEU A 108 -6.55 -5.06 2.68
CA LEU A 108 -7.57 -4.01 2.78
C LEU A 108 -8.01 -3.49 1.39
N LEU A 109 -7.09 -3.40 0.45
CA LEU A 109 -7.39 -2.99 -0.92
C LEU A 109 -8.21 -4.04 -1.68
N VAL A 110 -7.97 -5.34 -1.44
CA VAL A 110 -8.82 -6.42 -1.97
C VAL A 110 -10.21 -6.36 -1.34
N PHE A 111 -10.31 -6.16 -0.03
CA PHE A 111 -11.58 -5.99 0.67
C PHE A 111 -12.38 -4.78 0.15
N LYS A 112 -11.71 -3.67 -0.18
CA LYS A 112 -12.36 -2.50 -0.79
C LYS A 112 -13.07 -2.85 -2.10
N ALA A 113 -12.39 -3.62 -2.96
CA ALA A 113 -12.91 -4.00 -4.26
C ALA A 113 -14.04 -5.04 -4.20
N PHE A 114 -14.00 -5.93 -3.20
CA PHE A 114 -14.95 -7.04 -3.08
C PHE A 114 -16.20 -6.65 -2.27
N TYR A 115 -16.00 -6.06 -1.10
CA TYR A 115 -17.07 -5.85 -0.12
C TYR A 115 -17.52 -4.39 -0.05
N PHE A 116 -16.58 -3.44 -0.04
CA PHE A 116 -16.87 -2.03 0.25
C PHE A 116 -17.11 -1.20 -1.01
N GLY A 117 -18.17 -1.53 -1.74
CA GLY A 117 -18.67 -0.74 -2.87
C GLY A 117 -17.93 -0.91 -4.19
N GLY A 118 -16.77 -1.55 -4.22
CA GLY A 118 -16.02 -1.77 -5.46
C GLY A 118 -15.00 -0.67 -5.76
N VAL A 119 -14.50 -0.65 -6.98
CA VAL A 119 -13.48 0.30 -7.47
C VAL A 119 -13.88 0.79 -8.86
N TYR A 120 -13.32 1.92 -9.30
CA TYR A 120 -13.63 2.46 -10.63
C TYR A 120 -12.95 1.62 -11.72
N ASP A 121 -13.74 1.15 -12.68
CA ASP A 121 -13.27 0.42 -13.86
C ASP A 121 -13.52 1.24 -15.13
N THR A 122 -12.45 1.63 -15.81
CA THR A 122 -12.52 2.31 -17.11
C THR A 122 -13.05 1.42 -18.22
N TRP A 123 -12.92 0.09 -18.07
CA TRP A 123 -13.30 -0.91 -19.06
C TRP A 123 -14.69 -1.53 -18.81
N ALA A 124 -15.47 -0.96 -17.90
CA ALA A 124 -16.81 -1.45 -17.62
C ALA A 124 -17.70 -1.42 -18.89
N PRO A 125 -18.60 -2.41 -19.06
CA PRO A 125 -19.48 -2.44 -20.23
C PRO A 125 -20.38 -1.19 -20.25
N ARG A 126 -20.39 -0.49 -21.39
CA ARG A 126 -21.14 0.77 -21.65
C ARG A 126 -20.50 2.06 -21.12
N GLY A 127 -19.22 2.02 -20.77
CA GLY A 127 -18.47 3.18 -20.27
C GLY A 127 -17.97 2.93 -18.86
N GLY A 128 -16.95 3.67 -18.44
CA GLY A 128 -16.32 3.43 -17.15
C GLY A 128 -17.28 3.66 -15.99
N ASP A 129 -17.23 2.82 -14.96
CA ASP A 129 -18.11 2.93 -13.79
C ASP A 129 -17.50 2.23 -12.57
N VAL A 130 -18.02 2.52 -11.38
CA VAL A 130 -17.66 1.83 -10.15
C VAL A 130 -18.33 0.46 -10.13
N ARG A 131 -17.52 -0.60 -10.04
CA ARG A 131 -18.02 -1.97 -9.90
C ARG A 131 -17.31 -2.76 -8.83
N LYS A 132 -18.05 -3.71 -8.27
CA LYS A 132 -17.48 -4.75 -7.40
C LYS A 132 -16.76 -5.79 -8.25
N ILE A 133 -15.59 -6.21 -7.77
CA ILE A 133 -14.83 -7.29 -8.39
C ILE A 133 -15.25 -8.58 -7.71
N THR A 134 -15.99 -9.44 -8.40
CA THR A 134 -16.53 -10.68 -7.83
C THR A 134 -15.66 -11.91 -8.13
N ASN A 135 -14.93 -11.90 -9.24
CA ASN A 135 -14.12 -13.03 -9.70
C ASN A 135 -12.66 -12.60 -9.77
N LEU A 136 -11.86 -12.98 -8.77
CA LEU A 136 -10.43 -12.67 -8.76
C LEU A 136 -9.65 -13.66 -9.61
N THR A 137 -8.65 -13.19 -10.36
CA THR A 137 -7.71 -14.08 -11.03
C THR A 137 -6.73 -14.65 -10.01
N LEU A 138 -7.02 -15.87 -9.55
CA LEU A 138 -6.14 -16.60 -8.64
C LEU A 138 -5.19 -17.57 -9.37
N SER A 139 -5.27 -17.63 -10.71
CA SER A 139 -4.41 -18.49 -11.51
C SER A 139 -2.94 -18.06 -11.37
N LEU A 140 -2.12 -18.97 -10.85
CA LEU A 140 -0.68 -18.74 -10.64
C LEU A 140 0.04 -18.44 -11.96
N SER A 141 -0.33 -19.14 -13.04
CA SER A 141 0.30 -18.98 -14.35
C SER A 141 0.04 -17.60 -14.96
N VAL A 142 -1.12 -17.00 -14.70
CA VAL A 142 -1.46 -15.67 -15.19
C VAL A 142 -0.71 -14.62 -14.38
N ILE A 143 -0.87 -14.63 -13.04
CA ILE A 143 -0.30 -13.62 -12.16
C ILE A 143 1.23 -13.59 -12.22
N PHE A 144 1.89 -14.75 -12.15
CA PHE A 144 3.35 -14.81 -12.29
C PHE A 144 3.81 -14.74 -13.73
N GLY A 145 2.92 -15.00 -14.70
CA GLY A 145 3.18 -14.79 -16.12
C GLY A 145 3.56 -13.34 -16.41
N TYR A 146 2.90 -12.37 -15.77
CA TYR A 146 3.25 -10.94 -15.88
C TYR A 146 4.70 -10.66 -15.46
N LEU A 147 5.20 -11.31 -14.41
CA LEU A 147 6.58 -11.12 -13.92
C LEU A 147 7.64 -11.63 -14.91
N LEU A 148 7.27 -12.55 -15.80
CA LEU A 148 8.15 -13.16 -16.79
C LEU A 148 8.02 -12.54 -18.18
N LYS A 149 7.06 -11.63 -18.40
CA LYS A 149 6.94 -10.89 -19.67
C LYS A 149 8.14 -9.99 -19.92
N SER A 150 8.47 -9.76 -21.18
CA SER A 150 9.54 -8.84 -21.56
C SER A 150 9.20 -7.39 -21.17
N PRO A 151 10.18 -6.59 -20.73
CA PRO A 151 9.96 -5.16 -20.48
C PRO A 151 9.95 -4.32 -21.77
N PHE A 152 10.19 -4.93 -22.94
CA PHE A 152 10.25 -4.22 -24.21
C PHE A 152 8.85 -3.98 -24.82
N ARG A 153 8.82 -3.13 -25.85
CA ARG A 153 7.61 -2.75 -26.59
C ARG A 153 6.84 -4.00 -27.05
N GLY A 154 5.53 -3.99 -26.82
CA GLY A 154 4.62 -5.07 -27.17
C GLY A 154 4.22 -5.92 -25.97
N ASP A 155 5.17 -6.20 -25.07
CA ASP A 155 4.93 -7.04 -23.89
C ASP A 155 4.66 -6.20 -22.63
N GLY A 156 5.52 -5.22 -22.32
CA GLY A 156 5.26 -4.25 -21.24
C GLY A 156 5.36 -4.76 -19.80
N TRP A 157 5.97 -5.93 -19.55
CA TRP A 157 6.14 -6.53 -18.21
C TRP A 157 4.88 -6.42 -17.33
N ILE A 158 4.99 -5.93 -16.09
CA ILE A 158 3.85 -5.71 -15.17
C ILE A 158 2.97 -4.51 -15.53
N VAL A 159 3.45 -3.60 -16.39
CA VAL A 159 2.68 -2.43 -16.85
C VAL A 159 1.59 -2.85 -17.85
N SER A 160 1.71 -4.07 -18.40
CA SER A 160 0.76 -4.65 -19.36
C SER A 160 -0.57 -5.10 -18.78
N VAL A 161 -0.76 -5.04 -17.45
CA VAL A 161 -2.01 -5.43 -16.81
C VAL A 161 -3.16 -4.52 -17.27
N ASP A 162 -4.22 -5.12 -17.77
CA ASP A 162 -5.31 -4.42 -18.48
C ASP A 162 -6.69 -4.63 -17.86
N ASP A 163 -6.84 -5.52 -16.88
CA ASP A 163 -8.08 -5.74 -16.14
C ASP A 163 -7.91 -5.65 -14.61
N LEU A 164 -9.04 -5.42 -13.91
CA LEU A 164 -9.03 -5.23 -12.45
C LEU A 164 -9.00 -6.56 -11.69
N GLU A 165 -9.46 -7.64 -12.30
CA GLU A 165 -9.48 -8.99 -11.74
C GLU A 165 -8.06 -9.50 -11.49
N ASP A 166 -7.15 -9.25 -12.43
CA ASP A 166 -5.73 -9.54 -12.37
C ASP A 166 -5.02 -8.63 -11.36
N ILE A 167 -5.35 -7.33 -11.34
CA ILE A 167 -4.81 -6.40 -10.35
C ILE A 167 -5.19 -6.88 -8.94
N ARG A 168 -6.47 -7.14 -8.67
CA ARG A 168 -6.92 -7.57 -7.33
C ARG A 168 -6.44 -8.99 -7.00
N GLY A 169 -6.37 -9.89 -7.98
CA GLY A 169 -5.79 -11.23 -7.84
C GLY A 169 -4.30 -11.19 -7.47
N GLY A 170 -3.53 -10.32 -8.10
CA GLY A 170 -2.12 -10.07 -7.78
C GLY A 170 -1.93 -9.54 -6.36
N HIS A 171 -2.80 -8.62 -5.91
CA HIS A 171 -2.79 -8.14 -4.52
C HIS A 171 -3.17 -9.25 -3.53
N ALA A 172 -4.10 -10.14 -3.87
CA ALA A 172 -4.42 -11.30 -3.02
C ALA A 172 -3.21 -12.24 -2.87
N TRP A 173 -2.47 -12.50 -3.95
CA TRP A 173 -1.20 -13.26 -3.89
C TRP A 173 -0.12 -12.54 -3.10
N LEU A 174 0.06 -11.22 -3.30
CA LEU A 174 1.04 -10.45 -2.54
C LEU A 174 0.71 -10.45 -1.04
N GLY A 175 -0.56 -10.27 -0.70
CA GLY A 175 -1.04 -10.33 0.69
C GLY A 175 -0.75 -11.69 1.35
N SER A 176 -0.90 -12.80 0.62
CA SER A 176 -0.55 -14.13 1.14
C SER A 176 0.97 -14.33 1.27
N MET A 177 1.78 -13.80 0.34
CA MET A 177 3.24 -13.84 0.46
C MET A 177 3.76 -13.04 1.65
N CYS A 178 3.13 -11.91 1.98
CA CYS A 178 3.46 -11.11 3.15
C CYS A 178 3.26 -11.86 4.48
N ILE A 179 2.47 -12.96 4.51
CA ILE A 179 2.42 -13.89 5.65
C ILE A 179 3.79 -14.54 5.91
N GLY A 180 4.69 -14.54 4.93
CA GLY A 180 6.12 -14.83 5.10
C GLY A 180 6.82 -13.98 6.17
N GLY A 181 6.20 -12.90 6.65
CA GLY A 181 6.63 -12.23 7.87
C GLY A 181 6.69 -13.15 9.09
N ILE A 182 5.77 -14.12 9.21
CA ILE A 182 5.80 -15.16 10.25
C ILE A 182 7.07 -15.99 10.15
N TRP A 183 7.49 -16.35 8.94
CA TRP A 183 8.75 -17.05 8.71
C TRP A 183 9.94 -16.24 9.24
N HIS A 184 10.01 -14.94 8.97
CA HIS A 184 11.09 -14.08 9.46
C HIS A 184 11.08 -13.87 10.99
N ILE A 185 9.91 -13.95 11.63
CA ILE A 185 9.78 -13.92 13.10
C ILE A 185 10.28 -15.23 13.72
N LEU A 186 9.97 -16.37 13.11
CA LEU A 186 10.26 -17.70 13.66
C LEU A 186 11.65 -18.23 13.30
N THR A 187 12.33 -17.61 12.32
CA THR A 187 13.63 -18.09 11.82
C THR A 187 14.76 -17.08 12.00
N LYS A 188 15.98 -17.57 11.82
CA LYS A 188 17.22 -16.77 11.85
C LYS A 188 17.93 -16.86 10.50
N PRO A 189 18.70 -15.83 10.10
CA PRO A 189 19.45 -15.88 8.85
C PRO A 189 20.39 -17.10 8.79
N PHE A 190 20.30 -17.82 7.68
CA PHE A 190 21.13 -18.99 7.43
C PHE A 190 22.61 -18.62 7.27
N ALA A 191 23.48 -19.63 7.41
CA ALA A 191 24.92 -19.43 7.39
C ALA A 191 25.44 -18.79 6.09
N TRP A 192 24.82 -19.08 4.94
CA TRP A 192 25.19 -18.47 3.66
C TRP A 192 24.85 -16.98 3.63
N ALA A 193 23.67 -16.58 4.10
CA ALA A 193 23.24 -15.18 4.15
C ALA A 193 24.15 -14.37 5.10
N ASN A 194 24.55 -14.97 6.22
CA ASN A 194 25.48 -14.35 7.16
C ASN A 194 26.86 -14.07 6.56
N ARG A 195 27.29 -14.86 5.56
CA ARG A 195 28.58 -14.68 4.88
C ARG A 195 28.50 -13.76 3.67
N ALA A 196 27.33 -13.65 3.05
CA ALA A 196 27.13 -12.87 1.83
C ALA A 196 26.81 -11.38 2.08
N LEU A 197 26.23 -11.05 3.24
CA LEU A 197 25.69 -9.72 3.52
C LEU A 197 26.42 -9.00 4.66
N LEU A 198 26.41 -7.67 4.61
CA LEU A 198 26.85 -6.80 5.70
C LEU A 198 25.70 -6.58 6.70
N TRP A 199 26.02 -6.65 8.00
CA TRP A 199 25.02 -6.55 9.09
C TRP A 199 25.28 -5.30 9.94
N SER A 200 24.93 -4.13 9.40
CA SER A 200 25.00 -2.82 10.06
C SER A 200 23.79 -1.96 9.68
N GLY A 201 23.46 -0.96 10.49
CA GLY A 201 22.33 -0.06 10.21
C GLY A 201 22.46 0.67 8.87
N GLU A 202 23.67 1.11 8.52
CA GLU A 202 23.95 1.76 7.23
C GLU A 202 23.74 0.81 6.05
N ALA A 203 24.18 -0.45 6.18
CA ALA A 203 23.98 -1.47 5.14
C ALA A 203 22.52 -1.89 4.96
N TYR A 204 21.67 -1.70 5.97
CA TYR A 204 20.22 -1.91 5.83
C TYR A 204 19.51 -0.74 5.17
N LEU A 205 20.10 0.46 5.24
CA LEU A 205 19.53 1.67 4.67
C LEU A 205 19.89 1.83 3.17
N SER A 206 21.05 1.33 2.76
CA SER A 206 21.56 1.37 1.37
C SER A 206 20.72 0.54 0.41
#